data_AF-A0A7L5AKS2-F1
#
_entry.id   AF-A0A7L5AKS2-F1
#
_cell.length_a   1.000
_cell.length_b   1.000
_cell.length_c   1.000
_cell.angle_alpha   90.00
_cell.angle_beta   90.00
_cell.angle_gamma   90.00
#
_symmetry.space_group_name_H-M   'P 1'
#
loop_
_entity.id
_entity.type
_entity.pdbx_description
1 polymer ?
#
loop_
_entity_poly.entity_id
_entity_poly.type
_entity_poly.pdbx_seq_one_letter_code
_entity_poly.pdbx_strand_id
1 'polypeptide(L)'
;MLEESGPPAPHIDPAQKPVRRTYPAEYRARVLAEYEAAPRGSKSAVLRREGIYQTLVAEWAKARDAEAAGTTYRRDRAPRSKESSAAARAVKLEAENARLHRRLAQTEAALDVMGKAHRLLELLSDSSPSSQPGTGQDK
;
A
#
# COMPACT_ATOMS: atom_id res chain seq x y z
N MET A 1 41.97 23.58 -50.15
CA MET A 1 41.00 23.37 -49.05
C MET A 1 39.62 23.35 -49.67
N LEU A 2 39.10 22.17 -49.98
CA LEU A 2 37.68 21.98 -50.27
C LEU A 2 37.22 20.85 -49.37
N GLU A 3 36.38 21.25 -48.41
CA GLU A 3 35.82 20.46 -47.34
C GLU A 3 35.02 19.27 -47.87
N GLU A 4 35.31 18.12 -47.29
CA GLU A 4 34.67 16.83 -47.53
C GLU A 4 33.23 16.87 -46.97
N SER A 5 32.23 16.96 -47.83
CA SER A 5 30.82 16.88 -47.41
C SER A 5 30.49 15.44 -47.03
N GLY A 6 30.47 15.14 -45.72
CA GLY A 6 30.03 13.85 -45.19
C GLY A 6 28.56 13.54 -45.53
N PRO A 7 28.17 12.25 -45.62
CA PRO A 7 26.84 11.85 -46.06
C PRO A 7 25.74 12.32 -45.10
N PRO A 8 24.55 12.70 -45.61
CA PRO A 8 23.44 13.15 -44.77
C PRO A 8 22.98 12.02 -43.84
N ALA A 9 22.85 12.33 -42.55
CA ALA A 9 22.37 11.40 -41.55
C ALA A 9 21.00 10.81 -41.94
N PRO A 10 20.74 9.52 -41.64
CA PRO A 10 19.47 8.89 -42.00
C PRO A 10 18.31 9.59 -41.30
N HIS A 11 17.31 9.99 -42.08
CA HIS A 11 16.03 10.48 -41.56
C HIS A 11 15.33 9.33 -40.81
N ILE A 12 15.37 9.38 -39.48
CA ILE A 12 14.61 8.46 -38.62
C ILE A 12 13.13 8.81 -38.78
N ASP A 13 12.37 7.94 -39.43
CA ASP A 13 10.91 8.04 -39.51
C ASP A 13 10.31 7.93 -38.11
N PRO A 14 9.61 8.96 -37.58
CA PRO A 14 9.05 8.89 -36.24
C PRO A 14 7.95 7.83 -36.20
N ALA A 15 8.21 6.73 -35.49
CA ALA A 15 7.25 5.65 -35.26
C ALA A 15 5.83 6.17 -34.95
N GLN A 16 4.82 5.54 -35.55
CA GLN A 16 3.41 5.91 -35.38
C GLN A 16 3.03 6.01 -33.90
N LYS A 17 2.51 7.19 -33.50
CA LYS A 17 2.07 7.42 -32.12
C LYS A 17 0.87 6.53 -31.79
N PRO A 18 0.83 5.89 -30.60
CA PRO A 18 -0.30 5.07 -30.20
C PRO A 18 -1.58 5.92 -30.07
N VAL A 19 -2.62 5.56 -30.82
CA VAL A 19 -3.92 6.22 -30.78
C VAL A 19 -4.72 5.68 -29.60
N ARG A 20 -5.17 6.59 -28.73
CA ARG A 20 -6.04 6.22 -27.60
C ARG A 20 -7.46 6.00 -28.09
N ARG A 21 -8.14 4.96 -27.58
CA ARG A 21 -9.56 4.70 -27.85
C ARG A 21 -10.43 5.83 -27.26
N THR A 22 -11.27 6.44 -28.10
CA THR A 22 -12.25 7.46 -27.69
C THR A 22 -13.65 6.88 -27.75
N TYR A 23 -14.47 7.20 -26.75
CA TYR A 23 -15.86 6.73 -26.68
C TYR A 23 -16.80 7.88 -27.06
N PRO A 24 -17.53 7.79 -28.19
CA PRO A 24 -18.50 8.82 -28.58
C PRO A 24 -19.65 8.88 -27.55
N ALA A 25 -20.33 10.02 -27.46
CA ALA A 25 -21.37 10.25 -26.45
C ALA A 25 -22.52 9.25 -26.55
N GLU A 26 -22.98 8.97 -27.77
CA GLU A 26 -24.04 7.99 -28.06
C GLU A 26 -23.67 6.59 -27.56
N TYR A 27 -22.42 6.16 -27.78
CA TYR A 27 -21.94 4.87 -27.30
C TYR A 27 -21.94 4.81 -25.77
N ARG A 28 -21.50 5.89 -25.10
CA ARG A 28 -21.51 5.98 -23.64
C ARG A 28 -22.93 5.88 -23.08
N ALA A 29 -23.88 6.60 -23.70
CA ALA A 29 -25.28 6.58 -23.31
C ALA A 29 -25.92 5.19 -23.49
N ARG A 30 -25.68 4.53 -24.63
CA ARG A 30 -26.17 3.16 -24.90
C ARG A 30 -25.68 2.17 -23.84
N VAL A 31 -24.37 2.15 -23.59
CA VAL A 31 -23.76 1.23 -22.62
C VAL A 31 -24.26 1.52 -21.20
N LEU A 32 -24.40 2.80 -20.83
CA LEU A 32 -24.89 3.18 -19.51
C LEU A 32 -26.36 2.74 -19.31
N ALA A 33 -27.22 2.94 -20.31
CA ALA A 33 -28.62 2.50 -20.25
C ALA A 33 -28.73 0.98 -20.11
N GLU A 34 -27.93 0.22 -20.87
CA GLU A 34 -27.91 -1.24 -20.75
C GLU A 34 -27.36 -1.71 -19.39
N TYR A 35 -26.33 -1.05 -18.87
CA TYR A 35 -25.75 -1.33 -17.56
C TYR A 35 -26.74 -1.04 -16.40
N GLU A 36 -27.53 0.02 -16.52
CA GLU A 36 -28.56 0.38 -15.54
C GLU A 36 -29.76 -0.56 -15.58
N ALA A 37 -30.19 -0.98 -16.77
CA ALA A 37 -31.27 -1.95 -16.97
C ALA A 37 -30.88 -3.39 -16.56
N ALA A 38 -29.58 -3.71 -16.52
CA ALA A 38 -29.11 -5.04 -16.19
C ALA A 38 -29.40 -5.43 -14.71
N PRO A 39 -29.93 -6.66 -14.47
CA PRO A 39 -30.12 -7.20 -13.12
C PRO A 39 -28.87 -7.21 -12.25
N ARG A 40 -29.06 -7.28 -10.92
CA ARG A 40 -27.94 -7.48 -9.99
C ARG A 40 -27.21 -8.78 -10.34
N GLY A 41 -25.88 -8.70 -10.52
CA GLY A 41 -25.04 -9.83 -10.89
C GLY A 41 -24.74 -9.98 -12.39
N SER A 42 -25.55 -9.42 -13.29
CA SER A 42 -25.30 -9.48 -14.75
C SER A 42 -24.62 -8.24 -15.32
N LYS A 43 -24.51 -7.15 -14.54
CA LYS A 43 -23.85 -5.91 -14.93
C LYS A 43 -22.44 -6.09 -15.48
N SER A 44 -21.66 -7.00 -14.90
CA SER A 44 -20.30 -7.31 -15.35
C SER A 44 -20.25 -8.01 -16.71
N ALA A 45 -21.33 -8.70 -17.14
CA ALA A 45 -21.40 -9.32 -18.45
C ALA A 45 -21.49 -8.26 -19.56
N VAL A 46 -22.29 -7.21 -19.36
CA VAL A 46 -22.38 -6.05 -20.27
C VAL A 46 -21.02 -5.38 -20.40
N LEU A 47 -20.35 -5.12 -19.27
CA LEU A 47 -19.04 -4.48 -19.25
C LEU A 47 -17.96 -5.29 -19.96
N ARG A 48 -17.93 -6.62 -19.78
CA ARG A 48 -16.96 -7.50 -20.44
C ARG A 48 -17.17 -7.57 -21.95
N ARG A 49 -18.42 -7.62 -22.41
CA ARG A 49 -18.75 -7.64 -23.86
C ARG A 49 -18.27 -6.37 -24.56
N GLU A 50 -18.38 -5.23 -23.89
CA GLU A 50 -17.97 -3.92 -24.41
C GLU A 50 -16.47 -3.63 -24.19
N GLY A 51 -15.78 -4.42 -23.36
CA GLY A 51 -14.38 -4.25 -22.99
C GLY A 51 -14.14 -3.04 -22.07
N ILE A 52 -15.12 -2.73 -21.22
CA ILE A 52 -15.13 -1.52 -20.38
C ILE A 52 -14.98 -1.90 -18.91
N TYR A 53 -14.22 -1.09 -18.16
CA TYR A 53 -14.08 -1.24 -16.71
C TYR A 53 -15.23 -0.54 -15.96
N GLN A 54 -15.63 -1.09 -14.81
CA GLN A 54 -16.67 -0.52 -13.95
C GLN A 54 -16.42 0.95 -13.61
N THR A 55 -15.16 1.33 -13.39
CA THR A 55 -14.77 2.71 -13.10
C THR A 55 -15.20 3.67 -14.21
N LEU A 56 -15.08 3.25 -15.47
CA LEU A 56 -15.40 4.10 -16.63
C LEU A 56 -16.91 4.34 -16.75
N VAL A 57 -17.73 3.31 -16.52
CA VAL A 57 -19.19 3.46 -16.54
C VAL A 57 -19.68 4.29 -15.36
N ALA A 58 -19.07 4.14 -14.19
CA ALA A 58 -19.38 5.00 -13.05
C ALA A 58 -19.05 6.48 -13.31
N GLU A 59 -18.01 6.76 -14.08
CA GLU A 59 -17.65 8.12 -14.50
C GLU A 59 -18.62 8.69 -15.52
N TRP A 60 -19.11 7.87 -16.46
CA TRP A 60 -20.13 8.31 -17.43
C TRP A 60 -21.46 8.60 -16.76
N ALA A 61 -21.85 7.80 -15.75
CA ALA A 61 -23.03 8.08 -14.92
C ALA A 61 -22.93 9.45 -14.25
N LYS A 62 -21.80 9.71 -13.57
CA LYS A 62 -21.53 11.02 -12.93
C LYS A 62 -21.51 12.18 -13.92
N ALA A 63 -20.94 11.96 -15.12
CA ALA A 63 -20.94 12.97 -16.17
C ALA A 63 -22.35 13.33 -16.63
N ARG A 64 -23.19 12.33 -16.89
CA ARG A 64 -24.59 12.52 -17.25
C ARG A 64 -25.38 13.22 -16.13
N ASP A 65 -25.18 12.83 -14.88
CA ASP A 65 -25.87 13.44 -13.74
C ASP A 65 -25.45 14.90 -13.54
N ALA A 66 -24.16 15.20 -13.73
CA ALA A 66 -23.65 16.57 -13.70
C ALA A 66 -24.23 17.41 -14.84
N GLU A 67 -24.30 16.88 -16.06
CA GLU A 67 -24.92 17.53 -17.22
C GLU A 67 -26.40 17.82 -16.96
N ALA A 68 -27.13 16.86 -16.39
CA ALA A 68 -28.54 17.03 -15.99
C ALA A 68 -28.71 18.11 -14.91
N ALA A 69 -27.71 18.29 -14.03
CA ALA A 69 -27.66 19.36 -13.04
C ALA A 69 -27.14 20.70 -13.59
N GLY A 70 -26.87 20.81 -14.90
CA GLY A 70 -26.33 22.03 -15.53
C GLY A 70 -24.86 22.31 -15.19
N THR A 71 -24.13 21.30 -14.73
CA THR A 71 -22.71 21.38 -14.36
C THR A 71 -21.86 20.48 -15.26
N THR A 72 -20.53 20.61 -15.18
CA THR A 72 -19.63 19.70 -15.90
C THR A 72 -18.91 18.79 -14.91
N TYR A 73 -18.97 17.47 -15.14
CA TYR A 73 -18.20 16.54 -14.33
C TYR A 73 -16.73 16.62 -14.72
N ARG A 74 -15.90 17.09 -13.79
CA ARG A 74 -14.47 16.77 -13.79
C ARG A 74 -14.20 15.75 -12.71
N ARG A 75 -13.43 14.73 -13.08
CA ARG A 75 -12.82 13.86 -12.07
C ARG A 75 -11.81 14.68 -11.30
N ASP A 76 -12.07 14.87 -10.02
CA ASP A 76 -11.10 15.43 -9.08
C ASP A 76 -9.93 14.44 -8.94
N ARG A 77 -8.98 14.53 -9.86
CA ARG A 77 -7.65 13.98 -9.66
C ARG A 77 -6.89 15.04 -8.90
N ALA A 78 -7.12 15.11 -7.59
CA ALA A 78 -6.20 15.85 -6.74
C ALA A 78 -4.79 15.33 -7.06
N PRO A 79 -3.83 16.21 -7.44
CA PRO A 79 -2.47 15.78 -7.59
C PRO A 79 -2.09 15.12 -6.27
N ARG A 80 -1.69 13.84 -6.31
CA ARG A 80 -1.06 13.21 -5.15
C ARG A 80 0.24 13.97 -4.91
N SER A 81 0.17 15.06 -4.14
CA SER A 81 1.35 15.82 -3.79
C SER A 81 2.26 14.88 -3.00
N LYS A 82 3.57 15.00 -3.24
CA LYS A 82 4.55 14.24 -2.46
C LYS A 82 4.37 14.48 -0.95
N GLU A 83 3.89 15.66 -0.59
CA GLU A 83 3.55 16.09 0.77
C GLU A 83 2.41 15.29 1.39
N SER A 84 1.29 15.07 0.69
CA SER A 84 0.18 14.21 1.19
C SER A 84 0.65 12.77 1.43
N SER A 85 1.53 12.25 0.56
CA SER A 85 2.15 10.93 0.74
C SER A 85 3.17 10.90 1.88
N ALA A 86 3.89 12.01 2.13
CA ALA A 86 4.85 12.11 3.23
C ALA A 86 4.12 12.18 4.58
N ALA A 87 3.05 12.98 4.68
CA ALA A 87 2.21 13.06 5.87
C ALA A 87 1.59 11.70 6.24
N ALA A 88 1.05 10.97 5.26
CA ALA A 88 0.53 9.62 5.50
C ALA A 88 1.60 8.63 5.98
N ARG A 89 2.85 8.78 5.51
CA ARG A 89 3.99 7.96 5.98
C ARG A 89 4.44 8.35 7.38
N ALA A 90 4.45 9.64 7.72
CA ALA A 90 4.81 10.11 9.06
C ALA A 90 3.88 9.53 10.13
N VAL A 91 2.56 9.60 9.92
CA VAL A 91 1.56 9.01 10.85
C VAL A 91 1.80 7.51 11.05
N LYS A 92 2.09 6.78 9.96
CA LYS A 92 2.36 5.34 10.05
C LYS A 92 3.65 5.07 10.82
N LEU A 93 4.71 5.83 10.57
CA LEU A 93 6.00 5.69 11.24
C LEU A 93 5.89 6.01 12.73
N GLU A 94 5.14 7.04 13.11
CA GLU A 94 4.90 7.40 14.52
C GLU A 94 4.15 6.29 15.26
N ALA A 95 3.13 5.69 14.63
CA ALA A 95 2.40 4.56 15.22
C ALA A 95 3.30 3.31 15.38
N GLU A 96 4.14 3.02 14.39
CA GLU A 96 5.11 1.92 14.47
C GLU A 96 6.15 2.19 15.55
N ASN A 97 6.66 3.41 15.65
CA ASN A 97 7.64 3.80 16.66
C ASN A 97 7.06 3.68 18.07
N ALA A 98 5.84 4.17 18.30
CA ALA A 98 5.14 4.01 19.57
C ALA A 98 4.94 2.53 19.94
N ARG A 99 4.61 1.67 18.97
CA ARG A 99 4.49 0.22 19.18
C ARG A 99 5.84 -0.42 19.55
N LEU A 100 6.91 -0.06 18.84
CA LEU A 100 8.25 -0.58 19.09
C LEU A 100 8.75 -0.16 20.47
N HIS A 101 8.55 1.10 20.86
CA HIS A 101 8.89 1.57 22.21
C HIS A 101 8.16 0.78 23.30
N ARG A 102 6.86 0.49 23.14
CA ARG A 102 6.13 -0.36 24.10
C ARG A 102 6.72 -1.76 24.19
N ARG A 103 7.11 -2.35 23.05
CA ARG A 103 7.69 -3.69 23.02
C ARG A 103 9.07 -3.70 23.70
N LEU A 104 9.87 -2.68 23.45
CA LEU A 104 11.17 -2.50 24.05
C LEU A 104 11.05 -2.37 25.58
N ALA A 105 10.15 -1.50 26.06
CA ALA A 105 9.88 -1.37 27.49
C ALA A 105 9.42 -2.68 28.14
N GLN A 106 8.59 -3.47 27.45
CA GLN A 106 8.18 -4.79 27.93
C GLN A 106 9.36 -5.76 28.06
N THR A 107 10.27 -5.77 27.07
CA THR A 107 11.45 -6.63 27.11
C THR A 107 12.46 -6.22 28.19
N GLU A 108 12.65 -4.92 28.40
CA GLU A 108 13.51 -4.40 29.47
C GLU A 108 12.97 -4.76 30.85
N ALA A 109 11.66 -4.63 31.07
CA ALA A 109 11.02 -5.04 32.32
C ALA A 109 11.19 -6.55 32.58
N ALA A 110 11.09 -7.38 31.54
CA ALA A 110 11.33 -8.82 31.68
C ALA A 110 12.80 -9.11 32.07
N LEU A 111 13.76 -8.42 31.45
CA LEU A 111 15.18 -8.56 31.80
C LEU A 111 15.47 -8.14 33.25
N ASP A 112 14.85 -7.06 33.73
CA ASP A 112 15.00 -6.61 35.12
C ASP A 112 14.45 -7.65 36.12
N VAL A 113 13.28 -8.24 35.84
CA VAL A 113 12.71 -9.32 36.67
C VAL A 113 13.63 -10.54 36.69
N MET A 114 14.16 -10.96 35.53
CA MET A 114 15.08 -12.09 35.45
C MET A 114 16.39 -11.81 36.20
N GLY A 115 16.94 -10.61 36.09
CA GLY A 115 18.13 -10.20 36.83
C GLY A 115 17.91 -10.24 38.36
N LYS A 116 16.75 -9.76 38.82
CA LYS A 116 16.36 -9.85 40.25
C LYS A 116 16.23 -11.30 40.72
N ALA A 117 15.59 -12.16 39.93
CA ALA A 117 15.45 -13.58 40.25
C ALA A 117 16.81 -14.29 40.32
N HIS A 118 17.72 -14.01 39.38
CA HIS A 118 19.07 -14.57 39.39
C HIS A 118 19.84 -14.19 40.67
N ARG A 119 19.80 -12.91 41.06
CA ARG A 119 20.42 -12.43 42.30
C ARG A 119 19.86 -13.09 43.56
N LEU A 120 18.54 -13.33 43.60
CA LEU A 120 17.92 -14.05 44.73
C LEU A 120 18.43 -15.49 44.81
N LEU A 121 18.61 -16.17 43.67
CA LEU A 121 19.14 -17.52 43.62
C LEU A 121 20.61 -17.59 44.08
N GLU A 122 21.43 -16.61 43.72
CA GLU A 122 22.81 -16.51 44.21
C GLU A 122 22.86 -16.40 45.75
N LEU A 123 22.03 -15.53 46.35
CA LEU A 123 21.95 -15.37 47.81
C LEU A 123 21.49 -16.66 48.52
N LEU A 124 20.55 -17.40 47.94
CA LEU A 124 20.08 -18.68 48.47
C LEU A 124 21.16 -19.78 48.35
N SER A 125 21.92 -19.77 47.26
CA SER A 125 23.03 -20.71 47.06
C SER A 125 24.17 -20.46 48.05
N ASP A 126 24.56 -19.21 48.26
CA ASP A 126 25.63 -18.82 49.19
C ASP A 126 25.27 -19.06 50.67
N SER A 127 23.97 -19.08 51.00
CA SER A 127 23.48 -19.35 52.36
C SER A 127 23.23 -20.83 52.66
N SER A 128 23.46 -21.73 51.69
CA SER A 128 23.34 -23.17 51.92
C SER A 128 24.55 -23.68 52.71
N PRO A 129 24.38 -24.20 53.94
CA PRO A 129 25.49 -24.80 54.68
C PRO A 129 25.94 -26.07 53.96
N SER A 130 27.22 -26.18 53.65
CA SER A 130 27.81 -27.40 53.13
C SER A 130 27.64 -28.53 54.15
N SER A 131 26.71 -29.45 53.87
CA SER A 131 26.60 -30.70 54.61
C SER A 131 27.85 -31.54 54.30
N GLN A 132 28.85 -31.44 55.18
CA GLN A 132 29.99 -32.36 55.24
C GLN A 132 29.44 -33.78 55.49
N PRO A 133 29.74 -34.78 54.64
CA PRO A 133 29.45 -36.16 54.99
C PRO A 133 30.37 -36.57 56.15
N GLY A 134 29.76 -36.84 57.30
CA GLY A 134 30.45 -37.29 58.51
C GLY A 134 31.24 -38.58 58.24
N THR A 135 32.52 -38.54 58.59
CA THR A 135 33.41 -39.70 58.64
C THR A 135 32.90 -40.70 59.67
N GLY A 136 32.28 -41.78 59.21
CA GLY A 136 32.06 -42.98 60.00
C GLY A 136 33.35 -43.80 60.07
N GLN A 137 34.13 -43.61 61.14
CA GLN A 137 35.03 -44.64 61.64
C GLN A 137 34.19 -45.65 62.42
N ASP A 138 34.15 -46.90 61.95
CA ASP A 138 33.72 -48.04 62.75
C ASP A 138 34.86 -49.09 62.75
N LYS A 139 35.39 -49.29 63.96
CA LYS A 139 36.20 -50.39 64.55
C LYS A 139 37.33 -51.06 63.75
#